data_AF-A0A5N6LHY6-F1
#
_entry.id   AF-A0A5N6LHY6-F1
#
_cell.length_a   1.000
_cell.length_b   1.000
_cell.length_c   1.000
_cell.angle_alpha   90.00
_cell.angle_beta   90.00
_cell.angle_gamma   90.00
#
_symmetry.space_group_name_H-M   'P 1'
#
loop_
_entity.id
_entity.type
_entity.pdbx_description
1 polymer ?
#
loop_
_entity_poly.entity_id
_entity_poly.type
_entity_poly.pdbx_seq_one_letter_code
_entity_poly.pdbx_strand_id
1 'polypeptide(L)'
;MGPNRSHRHGAIPFSVNKWDNTTWVQGGAVLGELYYTISQKANTLYFPAGICPTVGVSGFLSGGGYGNLMRKYGLGADNVLDVRFMNVKGDILDRKSMGEDLFWAIRGGGGSSFGIVLA
;
A
#
# COMPACT_ATOMS: atom_id res chain seq x y z
N MET A 1 -20.46 18.79 6.67
CA MET A 1 -19.21 19.55 6.79
C MET A 1 -18.04 18.61 6.49
N GLY A 2 -17.56 18.61 5.25
CA GLY A 2 -16.40 17.79 4.88
C GLY A 2 -15.11 18.48 5.32
N PRO A 3 -14.09 17.75 5.80
CA PRO A 3 -12.82 18.36 6.17
C PRO A 3 -12.15 19.00 4.94
N ASN A 4 -11.76 20.26 5.13
CA ASN A 4 -11.13 21.14 4.15
C ASN A 4 -9.81 20.55 3.63
N ARG A 5 -9.73 20.20 2.34
CA ARG A 5 -8.55 19.59 1.69
C ARG A 5 -7.63 20.64 1.05
N SER A 6 -7.37 21.76 1.70
CA SER A 6 -6.58 22.86 1.13
C SER A 6 -5.07 22.85 1.46
N HIS A 7 -4.55 21.87 2.19
CA HIS A 7 -3.15 21.91 2.69
C HIS A 7 -2.35 20.60 2.54
N ARG A 8 -2.43 19.91 1.40
CA ARG A 8 -1.36 18.98 0.97
C ARG A 8 -0.82 19.42 -0.39
N HIS A 9 0.28 20.16 -0.38
CA HIS A 9 1.11 20.36 -1.57
C HIS A 9 1.91 19.07 -1.81
N GLY A 10 1.77 18.45 -2.98
CA GLY A 10 2.65 17.37 -3.46
C GLY A 10 1.98 16.01 -3.60
N ALA A 11 1.77 15.59 -4.86
CA ALA A 11 1.36 14.27 -5.36
C ALA A 11 0.01 13.68 -4.87
N ILE A 12 -0.75 13.15 -5.83
CA ILE A 12 -1.95 12.36 -5.53
C ILE A 12 -1.46 11.03 -4.93
N PRO A 13 -1.81 10.67 -3.68
CA PRO A 13 -1.24 9.51 -3.01
C PRO A 13 -1.71 8.16 -3.58
N PHE A 14 -2.60 8.18 -4.56
CA PHE A 14 -3.21 7.01 -5.17
C PHE A 14 -3.31 7.14 -6.70
N SER A 15 -2.98 6.08 -7.41
CA SER A 15 -3.34 5.92 -8.82
C SER A 15 -4.10 4.61 -8.98
N VAL A 16 -5.38 4.66 -9.37
CA VAL A 16 -6.26 3.48 -9.47
C VAL A 16 -6.47 3.13 -10.94
N ASN A 17 -6.19 1.88 -11.30
CA ASN A 17 -6.52 1.30 -12.60
C ASN A 17 -7.62 0.25 -12.42
N LYS A 18 -8.85 0.62 -12.80
CA LYS A 18 -10.04 -0.23 -12.67
C LYS A 18 -10.11 -1.39 -13.66
N TRP A 19 -9.35 -1.32 -14.75
CA TRP A 19 -9.36 -2.36 -15.78
C TRP A 19 -8.48 -3.54 -15.37
N ASP A 20 -7.38 -3.23 -14.70
CA ASP A 20 -6.44 -4.21 -14.18
C ASP A 20 -6.70 -4.57 -12.70
N ASN A 21 -7.69 -3.93 -12.06
CA ASN A 21 -7.99 -4.05 -10.63
C ASN A 21 -6.77 -3.77 -9.74
N THR A 22 -5.95 -2.80 -10.11
CA THR A 22 -4.72 -2.44 -9.38
C THR A 22 -4.75 -1.00 -8.91
N THR A 23 -3.96 -0.71 -7.88
CA THR A 23 -3.70 0.67 -7.47
C THR A 23 -2.29 0.82 -6.91
N TRP A 24 -1.61 1.91 -7.28
CA TRP A 24 -0.40 2.38 -6.59
C TRP A 24 -0.80 3.25 -5.41
N VAL A 25 -0.17 3.04 -4.26
CA VAL A 25 -0.49 3.72 -3.00
C VAL A 25 0.78 4.21 -2.35
N GLN A 26 0.95 5.53 -2.20
CA GLN A 26 2.14 6.07 -1.56
C GLN A 26 2.27 5.60 -0.11
N GLY A 27 3.51 5.34 0.33
CA GLY A 27 3.82 4.74 1.63
C GLY A 27 3.35 5.55 2.85
N GLY A 28 3.13 6.86 2.67
CA GLY A 28 2.59 7.77 3.70
C GLY A 28 1.06 7.82 3.78
N ALA A 29 0.34 7.14 2.90
CA ALA A 29 -1.11 7.05 2.95
C ALA A 29 -1.59 6.20 4.12
N VAL A 30 -2.86 6.37 4.51
CA VAL A 30 -3.51 5.56 5.55
C VAL A 30 -4.63 4.68 4.97
N LEU A 31 -4.95 3.58 5.64
CA LEU A 31 -5.94 2.59 5.15
C LEU A 31 -7.32 3.21 4.85
N GLY A 32 -7.77 4.17 5.67
CA GLY A 32 -9.04 4.86 5.43
C GLY A 32 -9.06 5.66 4.12
N GLU A 33 -7.94 6.30 3.77
CA GLU A 33 -7.80 6.99 2.49
C GLU A 33 -7.80 6.00 1.31
N LEU A 34 -7.16 4.84 1.47
CA LEU A 34 -7.17 3.76 0.48
C LEU A 34 -8.59 3.25 0.22
N TYR A 35 -9.32 2.88 1.27
CA TYR A 35 -10.70 2.39 1.14
C TYR A 35 -11.62 3.40 0.50
N TYR A 36 -11.55 4.66 0.97
CA TYR A 36 -12.34 5.75 0.39
C TYR A 36 -12.00 5.94 -1.09
N THR A 37 -10.73 5.87 -1.46
CA THR A 37 -10.32 6.06 -2.86
C THR A 37 -10.82 4.94 -3.76
N ILE A 38 -10.75 3.69 -3.32
CA ILE A 38 -11.29 2.54 -4.05
C ILE A 38 -12.82 2.67 -4.21
N SER A 39 -13.54 3.00 -3.12
CA SER A 39 -15.00 3.10 -3.15
C SER A 39 -15.51 4.21 -4.07
N GLN A 40 -14.74 5.30 -4.23
CA GLN A 40 -15.08 6.37 -5.17
C GLN A 40 -14.89 5.97 -6.64
N LYS A 41 -14.20 4.86 -6.93
CA LYS A 41 -13.92 4.40 -8.30
C LYS A 41 -14.79 3.21 -8.71
N ALA A 42 -15.09 2.31 -7.80
CA ALA A 42 -15.96 1.16 -8.06
C ALA A 42 -16.59 0.62 -6.77
N ASN A 43 -17.85 0.21 -6.88
CA ASN A 43 -18.64 -0.32 -5.77
C ASN A 43 -18.39 -1.83 -5.56
N THR A 44 -17.57 -2.43 -6.42
CA THR A 44 -17.31 -3.88 -6.50
C THR A 44 -15.85 -4.23 -6.21
N LEU A 45 -14.99 -3.23 -5.98
CA LEU A 45 -13.58 -3.42 -5.66
C LEU A 45 -13.32 -3.15 -4.19
N TYR A 46 -12.44 -3.96 -3.61
CA TYR A 46 -12.06 -3.90 -2.20
C TYR A 46 -10.60 -4.33 -2.05
N PHE A 47 -9.98 -3.96 -0.92
CA PHE A 47 -8.63 -4.39 -0.58
C PHE A 47 -8.61 -5.04 0.81
N PRO A 48 -8.05 -6.26 0.98
CA PRO A 48 -8.07 -6.99 2.24
C PRO A 48 -7.03 -6.46 3.22
N ALA A 49 -7.39 -5.41 3.96
CA ALA A 49 -6.53 -4.81 4.97
C ALA A 49 -7.27 -4.56 6.31
N GLY A 50 -6.60 -3.87 7.23
CA GLY A 50 -7.02 -3.70 8.63
C GLY A 50 -8.24 -2.80 8.82
N ILE A 51 -8.88 -2.90 9.98
CA ILE A 51 -10.09 -2.15 10.30
C ILE A 51 -9.82 -0.71 10.78
N CYS A 52 -8.59 -0.43 11.23
CA CYS A 52 -8.21 0.86 11.81
C CYS A 52 -7.84 1.85 10.70
N PRO A 53 -8.67 2.89 10.42
CA PRO A 53 -8.52 3.72 9.21
C PRO A 53 -7.28 4.64 9.24
N THR A 54 -6.74 4.93 10.43
CA THR A 54 -5.58 5.80 10.63
C THR A 54 -4.25 5.07 10.50
N VAL A 55 -4.24 3.75 10.34
CA VAL A 55 -3.02 2.96 10.19
C VAL A 55 -2.37 3.25 8.84
N GLY A 56 -1.06 3.49 8.85
CA GLY A 56 -0.26 3.74 7.64
C GLY A 56 -0.09 2.49 6.78
N VAL A 57 -0.21 2.65 5.45
CA VAL A 57 -0.21 1.54 4.47
C VAL A 57 1.12 0.80 4.44
N SER A 58 2.25 1.52 4.36
CA SER A 58 3.59 0.92 4.24
C SER A 58 3.94 0.02 5.42
N GLY A 59 3.77 0.51 6.65
CA GLY A 59 4.00 -0.26 7.87
C GLY A 59 3.06 -1.47 7.96
N PHE A 60 1.77 -1.27 7.67
CA PHE A 60 0.77 -2.34 7.74
C PHE A 60 1.06 -3.48 6.76
N LEU A 61 1.31 -3.17 5.49
CA LEU A 61 1.59 -4.16 4.46
C LEU A 61 2.94 -4.84 4.69
N SER A 62 3.95 -4.09 5.12
CA SER A 62 5.26 -4.69 5.33
C SER A 62 5.33 -5.65 6.52
N GLY A 63 4.38 -5.56 7.46
CA GLY A 63 4.17 -6.53 8.53
C GLY A 63 3.14 -7.62 8.21
N GLY A 64 2.68 -7.75 6.96
CA GLY A 64 1.67 -8.71 6.54
C GLY A 64 0.29 -8.08 6.41
N GLY A 65 -0.26 -7.62 7.53
CA GLY A 65 -1.51 -6.83 7.55
C GLY A 65 -2.78 -7.68 7.46
N TYR A 66 -3.33 -8.07 8.62
CA TYR A 66 -4.56 -8.85 8.71
C TYR A 66 -5.82 -7.97 8.75
N GLY A 67 -6.96 -8.53 8.37
CA GLY A 67 -8.25 -7.86 8.48
C GLY A 67 -9.43 -8.80 8.24
N ASN A 68 -10.65 -8.24 8.21
CA ASN A 68 -11.90 -9.02 8.14
C ASN A 68 -11.99 -9.92 6.89
N LEU A 69 -11.29 -9.55 5.83
CA LEU A 69 -11.29 -10.26 4.55
C LEU A 69 -10.23 -11.37 4.45
N MET A 70 -9.40 -11.56 5.49
CA MET A 70 -8.23 -12.44 5.41
C MET A 70 -8.56 -13.90 5.14
N ARG A 71 -9.70 -14.39 5.66
CA ARG A 71 -10.12 -15.79 5.46
C ARG A 71 -10.48 -16.10 4.00
N LYS A 72 -10.79 -15.06 3.22
CA LYS A 72 -11.17 -15.19 1.81
C LYS A 72 -10.04 -14.82 0.86
N TYR A 73 -9.22 -13.83 1.21
CA TYR A 73 -8.23 -13.23 0.29
C TYR A 73 -6.79 -13.18 0.83
N GLY A 74 -6.52 -13.75 2.00
CA GLY A 74 -5.20 -13.67 2.64
C GLY A 74 -4.91 -12.31 3.28
N LEU A 75 -3.65 -12.09 3.65
CA LEU A 75 -3.18 -10.83 4.23
C LEU A 75 -3.09 -9.73 3.17
N GLY A 76 -3.02 -8.47 3.60
CA GLY A 76 -2.81 -7.34 2.68
C GLY A 76 -1.54 -7.51 1.85
N ALA A 77 -0.47 -8.01 2.46
CA ALA A 77 0.81 -8.29 1.80
C ALA A 77 0.76 -9.38 0.72
N ASP A 78 -0.17 -10.35 0.86
CA ASP A 78 -0.38 -11.40 -0.16
C ASP A 78 -0.94 -10.81 -1.46
N ASN A 79 -1.52 -9.61 -1.39
CA ASN A 79 -2.20 -8.92 -2.48
C ASN A 79 -1.35 -7.77 -3.09
N VAL A 80 -0.07 -7.66 -2.71
CA VAL A 80 0.87 -6.67 -3.27
C VAL A 80 1.57 -7.24 -4.51
N LEU A 81 1.50 -6.51 -5.62
CA LEU A 81 2.04 -6.95 -6.93
C LEU A 81 3.45 -6.42 -7.23
N ASP A 82 3.74 -5.20 -6.77
CA ASP A 82 4.99 -4.45 -6.96
C ASP A 82 5.13 -3.40 -5.84
N VAL A 83 6.34 -2.86 -5.65
CA VAL A 83 6.67 -1.84 -4.64
C VAL A 83 7.71 -0.89 -5.19
N ARG A 84 7.59 0.41 -4.93
CA ARG A 84 8.70 1.38 -5.08
C ARG A 84 9.46 1.46 -3.77
N PHE A 85 10.74 1.12 -3.80
CA PHE A 85 11.56 0.93 -2.61
C PHE A 85 12.87 1.69 -2.71
N MET A 86 13.25 2.43 -1.68
CA MET A 86 14.55 3.08 -1.59
C MET A 86 15.50 2.23 -0.74
N ASN A 87 16.61 1.82 -1.35
CA ASN A 87 17.66 1.06 -0.66
C ASN A 87 18.60 1.99 0.14
N VAL A 88 19.56 1.40 0.86
CA VAL A 88 20.54 2.13 1.68
C VAL A 88 21.50 3.03 0.89
N LYS A 89 21.59 2.85 -0.44
CA LYS A 89 22.39 3.68 -1.33
C LYS A 89 21.60 4.87 -1.88
N GLY A 90 20.29 4.93 -1.61
CA GLY A 90 19.39 5.94 -2.16
C GLY A 90 18.81 5.58 -3.54
N ASP A 91 19.08 4.38 -4.06
CA ASP A 91 18.50 3.95 -5.33
C ASP A 91 17.01 3.61 -5.15
N ILE A 92 16.18 4.01 -6.11
CA ILE A 92 14.77 3.64 -6.17
C ILE A 92 14.62 2.39 -7.03
N LEU A 93 14.11 1.34 -6.42
CA LEU A 93 13.92 0.02 -6.99
C LEU A 93 12.42 -0.29 -7.15
N ASP A 94 12.08 -1.04 -8.18
CA ASP A 94 10.85 -1.85 -8.27
C ASP A 94 11.14 -3.31 -7.95
N ARG A 95 10.10 -4.15 -7.94
CA ARG A 95 10.22 -5.61 -7.78
C ARG A 95 11.31 -6.20 -8.67
N LYS A 96 11.34 -5.82 -9.95
CA LYS A 96 12.31 -6.37 -10.91
C LYS A 96 13.75 -6.02 -10.53
N SER A 97 14.01 -4.77 -10.18
CA SER A 97 15.36 -4.29 -9.84
C SER A 97 15.80 -4.64 -8.42
N MET A 98 14.87 -4.81 -7.47
CA MET A 98 15.17 -5.24 -6.11
C MET A 98 15.39 -6.76 -5.97
N GLY A 99 14.84 -7.55 -6.90
CA GLY A 99 14.88 -9.01 -6.86
C GLY A 99 13.80 -9.63 -5.98
N GLU A 100 13.49 -10.91 -6.24
CA GLU A 100 12.36 -11.59 -5.59
C GLU A 100 12.58 -11.84 -4.09
N ASP A 101 13.83 -12.03 -3.64
CA ASP A 101 14.14 -12.25 -2.22
C ASP A 101 13.79 -11.02 -1.36
N LEU A 102 14.18 -9.83 -1.82
CA LEU A 102 13.85 -8.59 -1.13
C LEU A 102 12.36 -8.29 -1.25
N PHE A 103 11.76 -8.51 -2.42
CA PHE A 103 10.31 -8.35 -2.60
C PHE A 103 9.49 -9.30 -1.71
N TRP A 104 9.98 -10.51 -1.45
CA TRP A 104 9.41 -11.44 -0.47
C TRP A 104 9.57 -10.90 0.95
N ALA A 105 10.79 -10.48 1.33
CA ALA A 105 11.10 -10.06 2.69
C ALA A 105 10.28 -8.85 3.15
N ILE A 106 10.07 -7.86 2.28
CA ILE A 106 9.32 -6.64 2.61
C ILE A 106 7.81 -6.83 2.68
N ARG A 107 7.28 -8.02 2.37
CA ARG A 107 5.84 -8.36 2.41
C ARG A 107 5.49 -9.23 3.62
N GLY A 108 6.08 -8.92 4.78
CA GLY A 108 5.81 -9.61 6.04
C GLY A 108 6.91 -9.51 7.09
N GLY A 109 8.16 -9.25 6.66
CA GLY A 109 9.33 -9.16 7.54
C GLY A 109 9.50 -7.84 8.28
N GLY A 110 8.61 -6.87 8.07
CA GLY A 110 8.71 -5.50 8.61
C GLY A 110 9.62 -4.61 7.75
N GLY A 111 9.04 -3.60 7.10
CA GLY A 111 9.75 -2.80 6.08
C GLY A 111 10.93 -1.99 6.63
N SER A 112 10.88 -1.62 7.92
CA SER A 112 11.92 -0.82 8.57
C SER A 112 13.29 -1.51 8.65
N SER A 113 13.35 -2.83 8.49
CA SER A 113 14.60 -3.59 8.52
C SER A 113 15.39 -3.54 7.21
N PHE A 114 14.75 -3.17 6.10
CA PHE A 114 15.33 -3.34 4.76
C PHE A 114 15.60 -2.01 4.03
N GLY A 115 14.82 -0.96 4.31
CA GLY A 115 14.89 0.32 3.61
C GLY A 115 13.61 1.13 3.76
N ILE A 116 13.27 1.95 2.74
CA ILE A 116 12.07 2.80 2.77
C ILE A 116 11.12 2.42 1.64
N VAL A 117 9.89 2.03 2.00
CA VAL A 117 8.80 1.81 1.03
C VAL A 117 8.18 3.15 0.65
N LEU A 118 8.21 3.48 -0.64
CA LEU A 118 7.72 4.73 -1.23
C LEU A 118 6.29 4.60 -1.78
N ALA A 119 5.95 3.49 -2.41
CA ALA A 119 4.63 3.20 -2.98
C ALA A 119 4.40 1.71 -3.22
#